data_AF-A0A958K5W1-F1
#
_entry.id   AF-A0A958K5W1-F1
#
_cell.length_a   1.000
_cell.length_b   1.000
_cell.length_c   1.000
_cell.angle_alpha   90.00
_cell.angle_beta   90.00
_cell.angle_gamma   90.00
#
_symmetry.space_group_name_H-M   'P 1'
#
loop_
_entity.id
_entity.type
_entity.pdbx_description
1 polymer ?
#
loop_
_entity_poly.entity_id
_entity_poly.type
_entity_poly.pdbx_seq_one_letter_code
_entity_poly.pdbx_strand_id
1 'polypeptide(L)' 'MGKQKKKAVKKEGSDDIVSGSVVENRKARFSYEVLETFEAGLVLTGNEIKSIRAGNITLNEAFIRPRNGELWLVQAHIS' A
#
# COMPACT_ATOMS: atom_id res chain seq x y z
N MET A 1 -4.19 8.40 43.20
CA MET A 1 -3.52 7.54 42.20
C MET A 1 -4.33 7.60 40.90
N GLY A 2 -4.15 8.67 40.11
CA GLY A 2 -4.96 8.95 38.91
C GLY A 2 -4.34 8.28 37.68
N LYS A 3 -5.11 7.40 37.01
CA LYS A 3 -4.69 6.72 35.78
C LYS A 3 -4.53 7.73 34.64
N GLN A 4 -3.31 7.90 34.14
CA GLN A 4 -3.01 8.69 32.95
C GLN A 4 -3.64 8.02 31.71
N LYS A 5 -4.62 8.69 31.09
CA LYS A 5 -5.13 8.35 29.76
C LYS A 5 -4.04 8.73 28.73
N LYS A 6 -3.38 7.73 28.12
CA LYS A 6 -2.49 7.96 26.99
C LYS A 6 -3.33 8.34 25.76
N LYS A 7 -3.32 9.62 25.38
CA LYS A 7 -3.86 10.10 24.11
C LYS A 7 -3.05 9.47 22.97
N ALA A 8 -3.74 8.78 22.06
CA ALA A 8 -3.16 8.36 20.78
C ALA A 8 -2.80 9.61 19.97
N VAL A 9 -1.50 9.81 19.74
CA VAL A 9 -0.99 10.88 18.89
C VAL A 9 -1.31 10.51 17.44
N LYS A 10 -2.26 11.23 16.83
CA LYS A 10 -2.54 11.18 15.40
C LYS A 10 -1.34 11.82 14.70
N LYS A 11 -0.50 11.02 14.04
CA LYS A 11 0.54 11.56 13.15
C LYS A 11 -0.17 12.11 11.90
N GLU A 12 -0.30 13.42 11.83
CA GLU A 12 -0.62 14.12 10.60
C GLU A 12 0.59 13.96 9.67
N GLY A 13 0.39 13.24 8.56
CA GLY A 13 1.44 12.95 7.60
C GLY A 13 1.83 14.21 6.85
N SER A 14 3.13 14.44 6.71
CA SER A 14 3.68 15.53 5.92
C SER A 14 3.39 15.29 4.44
N ASP A 15 2.87 16.31 3.75
CA ASP A 15 2.54 16.33 2.32
C ASP A 15 3.78 16.35 1.41
N ASP A 16 4.88 15.72 1.85
CA ASP A 16 6.10 15.64 1.09
C ASP A 16 5.93 14.54 0.05
N ILE A 17 6.23 14.85 -1.21
CA ILE A 17 6.32 13.86 -2.29
C ILE A 17 7.42 12.87 -1.87
N VAL A 18 7.04 11.74 -1.26
CA VAL A 18 7.97 10.71 -0.86
C VAL A 18 8.61 10.14 -2.13
N SER A 19 9.86 10.53 -2.40
CA SER A 19 10.65 10.11 -3.56
C SER A 19 11.24 8.70 -3.41
N GLY A 20 10.55 7.83 -2.66
CA GLY A 20 10.99 6.47 -2.34
C GLY A 20 9.85 5.45 -2.49
N SER A 21 10.18 4.17 -2.37
CA SER A 21 9.18 3.09 -2.39
C SER A 21 8.16 3.31 -1.26
N VAL A 22 6.92 3.62 -1.64
CA VAL A 22 5.85 3.98 -0.70
C VAL A 22 5.40 2.76 0.09
N VAL A 23 5.19 1.63 -0.60
CA VAL A 23 4.83 0.34 0.01
C VAL A 23 5.43 -0.81 -0.77
N GLU A 24 5.82 -1.85 -0.04
CA GLU A 24 6.39 -3.08 -0.58
C GLU A 24 5.76 -4.31 0.09
N ASN A 25 5.34 -5.30 -0.71
CA ASN A 25 4.87 -6.58 -0.18
C ASN A 25 6.06 -7.50 0.18
N ARG A 26 6.60 -7.32 1.39
CA ARG A 26 7.71 -8.15 1.89
C ARG A 26 7.35 -9.64 1.99
N LYS A 27 6.08 -9.97 2.23
CA LYS A 27 5.62 -11.37 2.32
C LYS A 27 5.74 -12.07 0.97
N ALA A 28 5.44 -11.38 -0.14
CA ALA A 28 5.59 -11.95 -1.47
C ALA A 28 7.04 -12.36 -1.76
N ARG A 29 8.02 -11.53 -1.38
CA ARG A 29 9.46 -11.84 -1.55
C ARG A 29 9.96 -12.99 -0.67
N PHE A 30 9.27 -13.30 0.42
CA PHE A 30 9.63 -14.42 1.31
C PHE A 30 8.95 -15.73 0.91
N SER A 31 7.68 -15.66 0.49
CA SER A 31 6.87 -16.83 0.17
C SER A 31 7.02 -17.32 -1.27
N TYR A 32 7.52 -16.48 -2.17
CA TYR A 32 7.64 -16.79 -3.59
C TYR A 32 9.01 -16.36 -4.13
N GLU A 33 9.45 -17.06 -5.17
CA GLU A 33 10.61 -16.67 -5.97
C GLU A 33 10.17 -15.74 -7.10
N VAL A 34 10.83 -14.59 -7.22
CA VAL A 34 10.56 -13.61 -8.28
C VAL A 34 11.43 -13.94 -9.48
N LEU A 35 10.81 -14.41 -10.56
CA LEU A 35 11.51 -14.73 -11.81
C LEU A 35 11.74 -13.48 -12.67
N GLU A 36 10.71 -12.65 -12.79
CA GLU A 36 10.70 -11.46 -13.63
C GLU A 36 9.91 -10.35 -12.93
N THR A 37 10.32 -9.09 -13.16
CA THR A 37 9.66 -7.92 -12.59
C THR A 37 9.16 -7.04 -13.73
N PHE A 38 7.89 -6.65 -13.66
CA PHE A 38 7.28 -5.78 -14.65
C PHE A 38 6.92 -4.44 -14.01
N GLU A 39 7.14 -3.35 -14.74
CA GLU A 39 6.65 -2.03 -14.36
C GLU A 39 5.28 -1.78 -14.99
N ALA A 40 4.33 -1.32 -14.19
CA ALA A 40 2.98 -1.00 -14.64
C ALA A 40 2.46 0.26 -13.95
N GLY A 41 1.60 1.00 -14.64
CA GLY A 41 0.84 2.11 -14.06
C GLY A 41 -0.46 1.60 -13.44
N LEU A 42 -0.74 1.97 -12.19
CA LEU A 42 -2.01 1.69 -11.52
C LEU A 42 -2.90 2.94 -11.59
N VAL A 43 -4.11 2.78 -12.13
CA VAL A 43 -5.11 3.86 -12.13
C VAL A 43 -5.77 3.90 -10.75
N LEU A 44 -5.64 5.03 -10.07
CA LEU A 44 -6.14 5.26 -8.71
C LEU A 44 -7.06 6.48 -8.67
N THR A 45 -7.94 6.50 -7.67
CA THR A 45 -8.80 7.63 -7.36
C THR A 45 -8.14 8.57 -6.35
N GLY A 46 -8.60 9.83 -6.30
CA GLY A 46 -7.96 10.88 -5.48
C GLY A 46 -7.87 10.57 -3.98
N ASN A 47 -8.82 9.79 -3.44
CA ASN A 47 -8.80 9.36 -2.04
C ASN A 47 -7.71 8.31 -1.79
N GLU A 48 -7.56 7.35 -2.69
CA GLU A 48 -6.56 6.27 -2.57
C GLU A 48 -5.13 6.82 -2.63
N ILE A 49 -4.89 7.87 -3.42
CA ILE A 49 -3.59 8.53 -3.49
C ILE A 49 -3.17 9.06 -2.11
N LYS A 50 -4.10 9.67 -1.36
CA LYS A 50 -3.81 10.19 -0.01
C LYS A 50 -3.50 9.06 0.97
N SER A 51 -4.28 7.99 0.94
CA SER A 51 -4.08 6.80 1.77
C SER A 51 -2.74 6.12 1.50
N ILE A 52 -2.37 5.95 0.22
CA ILE A 52 -1.09 5.34 -0.17
C ILE A 52 0.08 6.22 0.27
N ARG A 53 0.02 7.54 0.07
CA ARG A 53 1.05 8.47 0.56
C ARG A 53 1.22 8.42 2.07
N ALA A 54 0.13 8.17 2.81
CA ALA A 54 0.17 7.96 4.26
C ALA A 54 0.69 6.57 4.68
N GLY A 55 0.98 5.68 3.73
CA GLY A 55 1.40 4.29 3.99
C GLY A 55 0.27 3.35 4.39
N ASN A 56 -0.99 3.77 4.24
CA ASN A 56 -2.17 3.00 4.63
C ASN A 56 -2.64 2.07 3.51
N ILE A 57 -1.78 1.17 3.07
CA ILE A 57 -2.12 0.14 2.08
C ILE A 57 -1.54 -1.21 2.51
N THR A 58 -2.36 -2.26 2.36
CA THR A 58 -1.99 -3.65 2.65
C THR A 58 -2.08 -4.47 1.38
N LEU A 59 -0.96 -5.10 1.01
CA LEU A 59 -0.81 -5.94 -0.19
C LEU A 59 -0.58 -7.43 0.12
N ASN A 60 -0.65 -7.84 1.39
CA ASN A 60 -0.23 -9.17 1.84
C ASN A 60 -0.94 -10.35 1.13
N GLU A 61 -2.19 -10.15 0.74
CA GLU A 61 -3.02 -11.14 0.02
C GLU A 61 -3.35 -10.67 -1.41
N ALA A 62 -2.79 -9.52 -1.82
CA ALA A 62 -3.07 -8.95 -3.12
C ALA A 62 -2.38 -9.74 -4.22
N PHE A 63 -3.07 -9.92 -5.34
CA PHE A 63 -2.56 -10.62 -6.51
C PHE A 63 -3.02 -9.93 -7.79
N ILE A 64 -2.31 -10.18 -8.88
CA ILE A 64 -2.68 -9.69 -10.20
C ILE A 64 -3.57 -10.71 -10.91
N ARG A 65 -4.70 -10.26 -11.44
CA ARG A 65 -5.58 -11.05 -12.29
C ARG A 65 -5.60 -10.48 -13.70
N PRO A 66 -5.13 -11.23 -14.72
CA PRO A 66 -5.27 -10.81 -16.10
C PRO A 66 -6.73 -10.92 -16.53
N ARG A 67 -7.26 -9.87 -17.17
CA ARG A 67 -8.62 -9.84 -17.70
C ARG A 67 -8.69 -8.92 -18.92
N ASN A 68 -9.22 -9.42 -20.05
CA ASN A 68 -9.47 -8.64 -21.26
C ASN A 68 -8.25 -7.86 -21.80
N GLY A 69 -7.04 -8.40 -21.64
CA GLY A 69 -5.80 -7.73 -22.06
C GLY A 69 -5.24 -6.72 -21.04
N GLU A 70 -5.87 -6.60 -19.87
CA GLU A 70 -5.43 -5.73 -18.78
C GLU A 70 -5.02 -6.53 -17.54
N LEU A 71 -4.21 -5.90 -16.69
CA LEU A 71 -3.79 -6.45 -15.41
C LEU A 71 -4.55 -5.75 -14.28
N TRP A 72 -5.31 -6.52 -13.51
CA TRP A 72 -6.08 -6.00 -12.38
C TRP A 72 -5.44 -6.38 -11.06
N LEU A 73 -5.19 -5.39 -10.21
CA LEU A 73 -4.78 -5.62 -8.82
C LEU A 73 -6.01 -5.99 -7.99
N VAL A 74 -6.06 -7.22 -7.50
CA VAL A 74 -7.18 -7.77 -6.72
C VAL A 74 -6.74 -7.98 -5.27
N GLN A 75 -7.66 -7.81 -4.33
CA GLN A 75 -7.46 -8.08 -2.90
C GLN A 75 -6.39 -7.19 -2.23
N ALA A 76 -6.10 -6.03 -2.82
CA ALA A 76 -5.42 -4.93 -2.17
C ALA A 76 -6.40 -4.14 -1.30
N HIS A 77 -5.98 -3.78 -0.09
CA HIS A 77 -6.78 -2.99 0.84
C HIS A 77 -6.13 -1.62 1.06
N ILE A 78 -6.86 -0.55 0.75
CA ILE A 78 -6.41 0.85 0.88
C ILE A 78 -7.38 1.55 1.86
N SER A 79 -6.85 2.26 2.87
CA SER A 79 -7.67 2.91 3.92
C SER A 79 -7.28 4.34 4.23
#